data_AF-A0A6J6IQA8-F1
#
_entry.id   AF-A0A6J6IQA8-F1
#
_cell.length_a   1.000
_cell.length_b   1.000
_cell.length_c   1.000
_cell.angle_alpha   90.00
_cell.angle_beta   90.00
_cell.angle_gamma   90.00
#
_symmetry.space_group_name_H-M   'P 1'
#
loop_
_entity.id
_entity.type
_entity.pdbx_description
1 polymer ?
#
loop_
_entity_poly.entity_id
_entity_poly.type
_entity_poly.pdbx_seq_one_letter_code
_entity_poly.pdbx_strand_id
1 'polypeptide(L)'
;MFVREGLGFTTSRFSSAFYTLTGFHGIHVTIGIIMLVSLVLLSLRGKIPEHRAETVEIVGLYWHFVDVVWVVIFAVVYLIPS
;
A
#
# COMPACT_ATOMS: atom_id res chain seq x y z
N MET A 1 -17.16 19.80 -7.59
CA MET A 1 -16.65 21.13 -8.00
C MET A 1 -15.12 21.12 -8.17
N PHE A 2 -14.52 20.03 -8.68
CA PHE A 2 -13.06 19.89 -8.84
C PHE A 2 -12.62 19.63 -10.30
N VAL A 3 -13.56 19.27 -11.19
CA VAL A 3 -13.30 19.05 -12.62
C VAL A 3 -13.19 20.37 -13.41
N ARG A 4 -13.60 21.51 -12.83
CA ARG A 4 -13.67 22.81 -13.51
C ARG A 4 -12.48 23.76 -13.24
N GLU A 5 -11.55 23.40 -12.35
CA GLU A 5 -10.39 24.26 -12.01
C GLU A 5 -9.12 23.96 -12.83
N GLY A 6 -9.20 23.12 -13.87
CA GLY A 6 -8.02 22.86 -14.70
C GLY A 6 -6.88 22.13 -13.96
N LEU A 7 -7.16 21.54 -12.80
CA LEU A 7 -6.25 20.63 -12.08
C LEU A 7 -6.39 19.21 -12.64
N GLY A 8 -6.34 19.10 -13.97
CA GLY A 8 -6.13 17.83 -14.64
C GLY A 8 -4.76 17.27 -14.29
N PHE A 9 -4.55 15.97 -14.52
CA PHE A 9 -3.34 15.19 -14.27
C PHE A 9 -2.00 15.78 -14.79
N THR A 10 -2.01 16.97 -15.40
CA THR A 10 -0.93 17.61 -16.16
C THR A 10 -0.49 19.00 -15.66
N THR A 11 -1.08 19.58 -14.60
CA THR A 11 -0.85 21.00 -14.24
C THR A 11 0.44 21.27 -13.44
N SER A 12 1.06 20.25 -12.82
CA SER A 12 2.34 20.40 -12.09
C SER A 12 3.10 19.07 -12.01
N ARG A 13 4.44 19.12 -12.11
CA ARG A 13 5.34 17.96 -11.87
C ARG A 13 5.03 17.24 -10.55
N PHE A 14 4.56 18.00 -9.55
CA PHE A 14 4.16 17.48 -8.24
C PHE A 14 2.96 16.54 -8.32
N SER A 15 1.88 16.91 -9.02
CA SER A 15 0.67 16.09 -9.08
C SER A 15 0.89 14.77 -9.81
N SER A 16 1.69 14.77 -10.88
CA SER A 16 2.05 13.53 -11.59
C SER A 16 2.86 12.58 -10.69
N ALA A 17 3.90 13.08 -10.02
CA ALA A 17 4.68 12.30 -9.07
C ALA A 17 3.83 11.77 -7.90
N PHE A 18 2.93 12.60 -7.37
CA PHE A 18 2.01 12.23 -6.29
C PHE A 18 1.08 11.08 -6.69
N TYR A 19 0.38 11.19 -7.83
CA TYR A 19 -0.54 10.14 -8.28
C TYR A 19 0.18 8.85 -8.67
N THR A 20 1.36 8.93 -9.28
CA THR A 20 2.16 7.74 -9.60
C THR A 20 2.63 7.03 -8.32
N LEU A 21 3.19 7.77 -7.37
CA LEU A 21 3.72 7.19 -6.13
C LEU A 21 2.61 6.60 -5.26
N THR A 22 1.53 7.36 -5.04
CA THR A 22 0.37 6.91 -4.25
C THR A 22 -0.38 5.78 -4.95
N GLY A 23 -0.53 5.85 -6.27
CA GLY A 23 -1.17 4.80 -7.06
C GLY A 23 -0.39 3.47 -7.02
N PHE A 24 0.93 3.51 -7.20
CA PHE A 24 1.79 2.33 -7.07
C PHE A 24 1.73 1.73 -5.67
N HIS A 25 1.76 2.58 -4.64
CA HIS A 25 1.59 2.15 -3.26
C HIS A 25 0.22 1.49 -3.02
N GLY A 26 -0.87 2.07 -3.53
CA GLY A 26 -2.22 1.50 -3.42
C GLY A 26 -2.35 0.10 -4.03
N ILE A 27 -1.63 -0.17 -5.13
CA ILE A 27 -1.55 -1.53 -5.71
C ILE A 27 -0.90 -2.50 -4.71
N HIS A 28 0.20 -2.10 -4.06
CA HIS A 28 0.88 -2.94 -3.07
C HIS A 28 0.02 -3.21 -1.84
N VAL A 29 -0.68 -2.20 -1.33
CA VAL A 29 -1.65 -2.36 -0.23
C VAL A 29 -2.73 -3.36 -0.62
N THR A 30 -3.28 -3.25 -1.83
CA THR A 30 -4.33 -4.18 -2.31
C THR A 30 -3.82 -5.62 -2.36
N ILE A 31 -2.61 -5.84 -2.87
CA ILE A 31 -1.96 -7.17 -2.89
C ILE A 31 -1.73 -7.66 -1.45
N GLY A 32 -1.24 -6.80 -0.56
CA GLY A 32 -1.04 -7.11 0.86
C GLY A 32 -2.33 -7.57 1.56
N ILE A 33 -3.44 -6.86 1.33
CA ILE A 33 -4.75 -7.21 1.91
C ILE A 33 -5.19 -8.57 1.41
N ILE A 34 -5.05 -8.86 0.11
CA ILE A 34 -5.40 -10.17 -0.45
C ILE A 34 -4.58 -11.29 0.21
N MET A 35 -3.27 -11.08 0.42
CA MET A 35 -2.41 -12.06 1.09
C MET A 35 -2.81 -12.28 2.55
N LEU A 36 -3.06 -11.20 3.30
CA LEU A 36 -3.51 -11.28 4.70
C LEU A 36 -4.86 -11.99 4.83
N VAL A 37 -5.85 -11.61 4.01
CA VAL A 37 -7.17 -12.25 3.99
C VAL A 37 -7.03 -13.73 3.67
N SER A 38 -6.20 -14.08 2.69
CA SER A 38 -5.93 -15.49 2.35
C SER A 38 -5.35 -16.25 3.55
N LEU A 39 -4.37 -15.68 4.26
CA LEU A 39 -3.81 -16.28 5.48
C LEU A 39 -4.84 -16.46 6.59
N VAL A 40 -5.70 -15.47 6.82
CA VAL A 40 -6.79 -15.56 7.80
C VAL A 40 -7.75 -16.69 7.43
N LEU A 41 -8.18 -16.78 6.16
CA LEU A 41 -9.05 -17.85 5.69
C LEU A 41 -8.40 -19.25 5.82
N LEU A 42 -7.10 -19.35 5.56
CA LEU A 42 -6.32 -20.58 5.73
C LEU A 42 -6.19 -20.98 7.21
N SER A 43 -6.03 -19.99 8.10
CA SER A 43 -5.98 -20.16 9.56
C SER A 43 -7.31 -20.67 10.12
N LEU A 44 -8.42 -20.03 9.75
CA LEU A 44 -9.77 -20.41 10.19
C LEU A 44 -10.18 -21.82 9.73
N ARG A 45 -9.60 -22.32 8.64
CA ARG A 45 -9.83 -23.68 8.15
C ARG A 45 -9.03 -24.76 8.90
N GLY A 46 -8.28 -24.40 9.95
CA GLY A 46 -7.50 -25.35 10.76
C GLY A 46 -6.33 -26.00 10.02
N LYS A 47 -5.94 -25.45 8.86
CA LYS A 47 -4.88 -25.97 8.00
C LYS A 47 -3.61 -25.14 8.15
N ILE A 48 -3.11 -24.92 9.37
CA ILE A 48 -1.75 -24.38 9.54
C ILE A 48 -0.82 -25.54 9.87
N PRO A 49 -0.30 -26.28 8.86
CA PRO A 49 0.88 -27.08 9.06
C PRO A 49 2.07 -26.15 9.33
N GLU A 50 3.01 -26.63 10.11
CA GLU A 50 4.24 -25.95 10.57
C GLU A 50 5.03 -25.28 9.43
N HIS A 51 4.92 -25.81 8.21
CA HIS A 51 5.49 -25.25 6.97
C HIS A 51 4.89 -23.88 6.56
N ARG A 52 3.77 -23.43 7.14
CA ARG A 52 3.16 -22.12 6.84
C ARG A 52 3.60 -21.00 7.79
N ALA A 53 4.33 -21.29 8.86
CA ALA A 53 4.86 -20.26 9.75
C ALA A 53 5.76 -19.28 9.00
N GLU A 54 6.65 -19.81 8.13
CA GLU A 54 7.49 -19.02 7.22
C GLU A 54 6.65 -18.15 6.27
N THR A 55 5.54 -18.68 5.72
CA THR A 55 4.65 -17.90 4.85
C THR A 55 4.00 -16.73 5.60
N VAL A 56 3.59 -16.94 6.85
CA VAL A 56 3.03 -15.87 7.70
C VAL A 56 4.09 -14.81 7.99
N GLU A 57 5.32 -15.22 8.28
CA GLU A 57 6.45 -14.30 8.51
C GLU A 57 6.75 -13.46 7.26
N ILE A 58 6.86 -14.08 6.09
CA ILE A 58 7.13 -13.37 4.82
C ILE A 58 6.00 -12.38 4.49
N VAL A 59 4.73 -12.78 4.65
CA VAL A 59 3.60 -11.89 4.41
C VAL A 59 3.56 -10.76 5.44
N GLY A 60 3.91 -11.03 6.70
CA GLY A 60 4.07 -10.02 7.74
C GLY A 60 5.16 -9.01 7.39
N LEU A 61 6.33 -9.48 6.94
CA LEU A 61 7.44 -8.63 6.48
C LEU A 61 7.03 -7.78 5.26
N TYR A 62 6.28 -8.37 4.31
CA TYR A 62 5.71 -7.61 3.19
C TYR A 62 4.78 -6.51 3.68
N TRP A 63 3.89 -6.81 4.64
CA TRP A 63 2.96 -5.82 5.17
C TRP A 63 3.68 -4.67 5.89
N HIS A 64 4.68 -4.99 6.70
CA HIS A 64 5.53 -3.98 7.35
C HIS A 64 6.31 -3.13 6.35
N PHE A 65 6.83 -3.72 5.28
CA PHE A 65 7.48 -2.97 4.20
C PHE A 65 6.52 -1.94 3.59
N VAL A 66 5.29 -2.34 3.27
CA VAL A 66 4.27 -1.44 2.72
C VAL A 66 3.95 -0.32 3.71
N ASP A 67 3.76 -0.63 4.99
CA ASP A 67 3.47 0.37 6.04
C ASP A 67 4.59 1.41 6.19
N VAL A 68 5.86 0.97 6.22
CA VAL A 68 7.01 1.88 6.30
C VAL A 68 7.09 2.81 5.09
N VAL A 69 6.88 2.27 3.88
CA VAL A 69 6.86 3.08 2.65
C VAL A 69 5.74 4.12 2.72
N TRP A 70 4.57 3.76 3.25
CA TRP A 70 3.46 4.70 3.42
C TRP A 70 3.81 5.86 4.36
N VAL A 71 4.40 5.57 5.52
CA VAL A 71 4.82 6.61 6.48
C VAL A 71 5.79 7.59 5.83
N VAL A 72 6.75 7.10 5.03
CA VAL A 72 7.70 7.96 4.31
C VAL A 72 6.98 8.82 3.25
N ILE A 73 6.09 8.24 2.44
CA ILE A 73 5.30 8.97 1.44
C ILE A 73 4.45 10.04 2.13
N PHE A 74 3.77 9.69 3.23
CA PHE A 74 2.93 10.60 3.98
C PHE A 74 3.75 11.76 4.54
N ALA A 75 4.92 11.49 5.11
CA ALA A 75 5.79 12.54 5.62
C ALA A 75 6.26 13.49 4.50
N VAL A 76 6.70 12.96 3.36
CA VAL A 76 7.17 13.80 2.25
C VAL A 76 6.05 14.63 1.63
N VAL A 77 4.84 14.06 1.51
CA VAL A 77 3.71 14.73 0.84
C VAL A 77 2.95 15.69 1.76
N TYR A 78 2.76 15.32 3.03
CA TYR A 78 1.87 16.06 3.94
C TYR A 78 2.61 16.85 5.03
N LEU A 79 3.83 16.46 5.43
CA LEU A 79 4.60 17.17 6.46
C LEU A 79 5.57 18.21 5.88
N ILE A 80 6.02 18.05 4.63
CA ILE A 80 6.84 19.07 3.95
C ILE A 80 5.89 20.04 3.23
N PRO A 81 5.84 21.32 3.63
CA PRO A 81 5.01 22.29 2.94
C PRO A 81 5.61 22.54 1.55
N SER A 82 4.83 22.29 0.50
CA SER A 82 5.13 22.61 -0.89
C SER A 82 4.49 23.93 -1.31
#